data_AF-A0A935MBC9-F1
#
_entry.id   AF-A0A935MBC9-F1
#
_cell.length_a   1.000
_cell.length_b   1.000
_cell.length_c   1.000
_cell.angle_alpha   90.00
_cell.angle_beta   90.00
_cell.angle_gamma   90.00
#
_symmetry.space_group_name_H-M   'P 1'
#
loop_
_entity.id
_entity.type
_entity.pdbx_description
1 polymer ?
#
loop_
_entity_poly.entity_id
_entity_poly.type
_entity_poly.pdbx_seq_one_letter_code
_entity_poly.pdbx_strand_id
1 'polypeptide(L)'
;MQKNTTIKRIIVSMLIGLVIGLLLNEVTFFLLGLTARKPTVVSITIPDGTAELVSRGEQPPTLPADMIFVVGDVLIIKNEDSADHQLGPLWIPAGTSGHLELGRPESLAYECSFQPGNYVGFDVREPLTLSTRIYGILFAGLPMGMLIALYASILPARKNTKNDLQKDVQP
;
A
#
# COMPACT_ATOMS: atom_id res chain seq x y z
N MET A 1 -22.00 9.67 41.47
CA MET A 1 -20.69 10.18 41.01
C MET A 1 -19.87 9.20 40.14
N GLN A 2 -20.34 7.97 39.85
CA GLN A 2 -19.59 6.99 39.03
C GLN A 2 -19.76 7.13 37.50
N LYS A 3 -20.92 7.62 37.02
CA LYS A 3 -21.28 7.67 35.59
C LYS A 3 -20.29 8.47 34.73
N ASN A 4 -19.83 9.63 35.24
CA ASN A 4 -18.83 10.46 34.55
C ASN A 4 -17.46 9.79 34.43
N THR A 5 -17.07 8.97 35.41
CA THR A 5 -15.77 8.29 35.39
C THR A 5 -15.75 7.16 34.38
N THR A 6 -16.84 6.39 34.29
CA THR A 6 -16.98 5.30 33.29
C THR A 6 -17.06 5.84 31.87
N ILE A 7 -17.84 6.92 31.63
CA ILE A 7 -17.91 7.56 30.31
C ILE A 7 -16.55 8.09 29.87
N LYS A 8 -15.81 8.76 30.77
CA LYS A 8 -14.44 9.22 30.48
C LYS A 8 -13.51 8.06 30.10
N ARG A 9 -13.58 6.92 30.80
CA ARG A 9 -12.79 5.73 30.47
C ARG A 9 -13.11 5.18 29.09
N ILE A 10 -14.40 5.05 28.76
CA ILE A 10 -14.84 4.55 27.45
C ILE A 10 -14.33 5.46 26.32
N ILE A 11 -14.46 6.78 26.47
CA ILE A 11 -13.98 7.75 25.48
C ILE A 11 -12.46 7.64 25.31
N VAL A 12 -11.71 7.59 26.42
CA VAL A 12 -10.25 7.44 26.38
C VAL A 12 -9.85 6.12 25.71
N SER A 13 -10.51 5.01 26.03
CA SER A 13 -10.25 3.72 25.39
C SER A 13 -10.54 3.72 23.90
N MET A 14 -11.61 4.37 23.45
CA MET A 14 -11.92 4.52 22.02
C MET A 14 -10.89 5.37 21.29
N LEU A 15 -10.43 6.48 21.89
CA LEU A 15 -9.37 7.30 21.33
C LEU A 15 -8.05 6.52 21.23
N ILE A 16 -7.69 5.75 22.26
CA ILE A 16 -6.50 4.88 22.22
C ILE A 16 -6.62 3.84 21.10
N GLY A 17 -7.79 3.20 20.95
CA GLY A 17 -8.06 2.26 19.86
C GLY A 17 -7.87 2.89 18.48
N LEU A 18 -8.40 4.10 18.26
CA LEU A 18 -8.23 4.84 17.01
C LEU A 18 -6.76 5.23 16.76
N VAL A 19 -6.02 5.63 17.79
CA VAL A 19 -4.59 5.93 17.66
C VAL A 19 -3.81 4.68 17.27
N ILE A 20 -4.11 3.53 17.88
CA ILE A 20 -3.49 2.25 17.50
C ILE A 20 -3.84 1.90 16.05
N GLY A 21 -5.11 2.03 15.65
CA GLY A 21 -5.55 1.79 14.27
C GLY A 21 -4.84 2.70 13.27
N LEU A 22 -4.63 3.98 13.62
CA LEU A 22 -3.88 4.93 12.81
C LEU A 22 -2.42 4.55 12.66
N LEU A 23 -1.75 4.17 13.76
CA LEU A 23 -0.35 3.75 13.73
C LEU A 23 -0.16 2.47 12.91
N LEU A 24 -0.99 1.46 13.13
CA LEU A 24 -0.92 0.21 12.36
C LEU A 24 -1.14 0.48 10.87
N ASN A 25 -2.15 1.29 10.54
CA ASN A 25 -2.45 1.61 9.16
C ASN A 25 -1.29 2.37 8.50
N GLU A 26 -0.71 3.38 9.15
CA GLU A 26 0.40 4.14 8.56
C GLU A 26 1.66 3.28 8.39
N VAL A 27 1.95 2.37 9.34
CA VAL A 27 3.05 1.41 9.21
C VAL A 27 2.83 0.49 8.01
N THR A 28 1.63 -0.06 7.85
CA THR A 28 1.30 -0.92 6.70
C THR A 28 1.44 -0.16 5.37
N PHE A 29 0.98 1.09 5.31
CA PHE A 29 1.11 1.94 4.12
C PHE A 29 2.56 2.28 3.80
N PHE A 30 3.38 2.54 4.81
CA PHE A 30 4.81 2.79 4.64
C PHE A 30 5.53 1.57 4.05
N LEU A 31 5.20 0.36 4.53
CA LEU A 31 5.76 -0.88 4.00
C LEU A 31 5.29 -1.19 2.57
N LEU A 32 4.06 -0.78 2.22
CA LEU A 32 3.46 -1.01 0.90
C LEU A 32 3.72 0.13 -0.11
N GLY A 33 4.58 1.10 0.21
CA GLY A 33 4.68 2.44 -0.42
C GLY A 33 4.67 2.54 -1.96
N LEU A 34 4.86 1.46 -2.71
CA LEU A 34 4.81 1.43 -4.18
C LEU A 34 3.37 1.46 -4.75
N THR A 35 2.34 1.04 -4.01
CA THR A 35 0.96 0.94 -4.54
C THR A 35 0.03 2.03 -3.98
N ALA A 36 0.56 2.93 -3.15
CA ALA A 36 -0.16 4.02 -2.51
C ALA A 36 -0.19 5.31 -3.36
N ARG A 37 -0.34 5.17 -4.68
CA ARG A 37 -0.31 6.32 -5.60
C ARG A 37 -1.57 6.41 -6.45
N LYS A 38 -1.79 7.61 -7.01
CA LYS A 38 -2.82 7.83 -8.03
C LYS A 38 -2.38 7.22 -9.36
N PRO A 39 -3.32 6.83 -10.24
CA PRO A 39 -2.99 6.35 -11.56
C PRO A 39 -2.25 7.41 -12.38
N THR A 40 -1.24 7.00 -13.15
CA THR A 40 -0.41 7.88 -13.99
C THR A 40 0.00 7.19 -15.28
N VAL A 41 0.55 7.97 -16.20
CA VAL A 41 1.17 7.45 -17.42
C VAL A 41 2.61 7.04 -17.11
N VAL A 42 2.92 5.76 -17.29
CA VAL A 42 4.27 5.21 -17.11
C VAL A 42 4.87 4.99 -18.49
N SER A 43 5.99 5.65 -18.79
CA SER A 43 6.68 5.48 -20.07
C SER A 43 7.94 4.64 -19.92
N ILE A 44 8.03 3.54 -20.67
CA ILE A 44 9.20 2.69 -20.76
C ILE A 44 9.80 2.85 -22.16
N THR A 45 11.11 3.02 -22.24
CA THR A 45 11.83 3.15 -23.51
C THR A 45 12.72 1.94 -23.68
N ILE A 46 12.55 1.24 -24.81
CA ILE A 46 13.41 0.15 -25.24
C ILE A 46 14.57 0.80 -26.00
N PRO A 47 15.80 0.78 -25.46
CA PRO A 47 16.94 1.43 -26.11
C PRO A 47 17.38 0.68 -27.36
N ASP A 48 18.08 1.38 -28.24
CA ASP A 48 18.72 0.79 -29.41
C ASP A 48 19.70 -0.34 -29.02
N GLY A 49 19.69 -1.42 -29.79
CA GLY A 49 20.53 -2.60 -29.55
C GLY A 49 20.00 -3.53 -28.44
N THR A 50 18.76 -3.35 -27.99
CA THR A 50 18.13 -4.26 -27.02
C THR A 50 18.02 -5.68 -27.57
N ALA A 51 17.64 -5.85 -28.83
CA ALA A 51 17.56 -7.15 -29.47
C ALA A 51 18.91 -7.89 -29.48
N GLU A 52 20.01 -7.17 -29.71
CA GLU A 52 21.37 -7.74 -29.69
C GLU A 52 21.81 -8.10 -28.27
N LEU A 53 21.45 -7.29 -27.28
CA LEU A 53 21.72 -7.60 -25.87
C LEU A 53 20.97 -8.86 -25.43
N VAL A 54 19.69 -8.93 -25.74
CA VAL A 54 18.81 -10.06 -25.38
C VAL A 54 19.22 -11.34 -26.10
N SER A 55 19.67 -11.26 -27.37
CA SER A 55 20.17 -12.43 -28.10
C SER A 55 21.43 -13.03 -27.46
N ARG A 56 22.23 -12.21 -26.78
CA ARG A 56 23.38 -12.63 -25.96
C ARG A 56 23.00 -13.06 -24.54
N GLY A 57 21.72 -12.98 -24.17
CA GLY A 57 21.22 -13.29 -22.84
C GLY A 57 21.45 -12.18 -21.80
N GLU A 58 21.81 -10.97 -22.23
CA GLU A 58 22.04 -9.81 -21.36
C GLU A 58 20.77 -8.97 -21.23
N GLN A 59 20.49 -8.47 -20.03
CA GLN A 59 19.36 -7.56 -19.80
C GLN A 59 19.82 -6.09 -19.95
N PRO A 60 19.10 -5.26 -20.74
CA PRO A 60 19.39 -3.84 -20.82
C PRO A 60 19.27 -3.16 -19.44
N PRO A 61 20.22 -2.30 -19.04
CA PRO A 61 20.23 -1.71 -17.70
C PRO A 61 19.07 -0.73 -17.44
N THR A 62 18.41 -0.24 -18.49
CA THR A 62 17.29 0.70 -18.41
C THR A 62 15.94 0.02 -18.21
N LEU A 63 15.85 -1.30 -18.38
CA LEU A 63 14.59 -2.03 -18.30
C LEU A 63 14.42 -2.71 -16.93
N PRO A 64 13.36 -2.37 -16.17
CA PRO A 64 13.08 -3.02 -14.90
C PRO A 64 12.73 -4.51 -15.11
N ALA A 65 13.19 -5.36 -14.19
CA ALA A 65 12.90 -6.80 -14.21
C ALA A 65 11.45 -7.09 -13.79
N ASP A 66 10.93 -6.33 -12.83
CA ASP A 66 9.57 -6.44 -12.33
C ASP A 66 8.84 -5.11 -12.48
N MET A 67 7.59 -5.16 -12.92
CA MET A 67 6.77 -3.98 -13.09
C MET A 67 5.52 -4.03 -12.21
N ILE A 68 5.42 -3.07 -11.30
CA ILE A 68 4.29 -2.90 -10.40
C ILE A 68 3.52 -1.67 -10.85
N PHE A 69 2.23 -1.84 -11.10
CA PHE A 69 1.33 -0.80 -11.58
C PHE A 69 0.12 -0.67 -10.66
N VAL A 70 -0.61 0.43 -10.84
CA VAL A 70 -1.87 0.68 -10.17
C VAL A 70 -3.01 0.67 -11.18
N VAL A 71 -4.19 0.15 -10.81
CA VAL A 71 -5.38 0.17 -11.67
C VAL A 71 -5.65 1.59 -12.17
N GLY A 72 -5.75 1.74 -13.48
CA GLY A 72 -5.91 3.00 -14.20
C GLY A 72 -4.59 3.59 -14.73
N ASP A 73 -3.43 2.97 -14.44
CA ASP A 73 -2.17 3.33 -15.08
C ASP A 73 -2.25 3.06 -16.60
N VAL A 74 -1.56 3.91 -17.36
CA VAL A 74 -1.38 3.72 -18.81
C VAL A 74 0.10 3.51 -19.07
N LEU A 75 0.45 2.31 -19.53
CA LEU A 75 1.80 1.98 -19.92
C LEU A 75 2.04 2.40 -21.37
N ILE A 76 3.00 3.29 -21.59
CA ILE A 76 3.47 3.66 -22.93
C ILE A 76 4.85 3.04 -23.13
N ILE A 77 5.01 2.28 -24.19
CA ILE A 77 6.29 1.66 -24.54
C ILE A 77 6.78 2.30 -25.82
N LYS A 78 7.98 2.87 -25.78
CA LYS A 78 8.65 3.46 -26.92
C LYS A 78 9.73 2.51 -27.39
N ASN A 79 9.61 2.02 -28.62
CA ASN A 79 10.63 1.19 -29.23
C ASN A 79 11.60 2.09 -29.99
N GLU A 80 12.78 2.33 -29.41
CA GLU A 80 13.89 3.02 -30.07
C GLU A 80 14.91 2.03 -30.66
N ASP A 81 14.62 0.72 -30.61
CA ASP A 81 15.41 -0.31 -31.27
C ASP A 81 15.08 -0.42 -32.76
N SER A 82 16.04 -1.01 -33.47
CA SER A 82 15.96 -1.34 -34.90
C SER A 82 15.13 -2.59 -35.19
N ALA A 83 14.83 -3.39 -34.16
CA ALA A 83 14.03 -4.60 -34.26
C ALA A 83 12.60 -4.40 -33.75
N ASP A 84 11.67 -5.22 -34.26
CA ASP A 84 10.31 -5.27 -33.76
C ASP A 84 10.25 -5.98 -32.40
N HIS A 85 9.37 -5.50 -31.53
CA HIS A 85 9.22 -6.01 -30.19
C HIS A 85 7.77 -6.32 -29.83
N GLN A 86 7.60 -7.29 -28.93
CA GLN A 86 6.31 -7.73 -28.45
C GLN A 86 6.24 -7.63 -26.93
N LEU A 87 5.10 -7.16 -26.41
CA LEU A 87 4.74 -7.24 -25.00
C LEU A 87 3.29 -7.75 -24.88
N GLY A 88 3.14 -9.02 -24.52
CA GLY A 88 1.86 -9.70 -24.44
C GLY A 88 1.08 -9.56 -25.75
N PRO A 89 -0.12 -8.94 -25.74
CA PRO A 89 -0.91 -8.73 -26.95
C PRO A 89 -0.41 -7.57 -27.83
N LEU A 90 0.54 -6.77 -27.35
CA LEU A 90 0.99 -5.55 -28.00
C LEU A 90 2.22 -5.83 -28.88
N TRP A 91 2.08 -5.58 -30.18
CA TRP A 91 3.19 -5.58 -31.13
C TRP A 91 3.66 -4.13 -31.37
N ILE A 92 4.96 -3.89 -31.24
CA ILE A 92 5.58 -2.57 -31.24
C ILE A 92 6.70 -2.55 -32.29
N PRO A 93 6.39 -2.11 -33.53
CA PRO A 93 7.39 -2.01 -34.58
C PRO A 93 8.56 -1.08 -34.22
N ALA A 94 9.71 -1.30 -34.86
CA ALA A 94 10.90 -0.45 -34.72
C ALA A 94 10.58 1.05 -34.89
N GLY A 95 11.08 1.90 -33.99
CA GLY A 95 10.88 3.35 -34.01
C GLY A 95 9.46 3.83 -33.66
N THR A 96 8.56 2.95 -33.21
CA THR A 96 7.17 3.31 -32.88
C THR A 96 6.87 3.24 -31.39
N SER A 97 5.63 3.53 -31.00
CA SER A 97 5.20 3.42 -29.60
C SER A 97 3.86 2.69 -29.50
N GLY A 98 3.76 1.82 -28.50
CA GLY A 98 2.52 1.15 -28.14
C GLY A 98 2.00 1.63 -26.79
N HIS A 99 0.71 1.44 -26.53
CA HIS A 99 0.07 1.76 -25.26
C HIS A 99 -0.77 0.60 -24.76
N LEU A 100 -0.77 0.40 -23.44
CA LEU A 100 -1.56 -0.61 -22.75
C LEU A 100 -2.24 0.02 -21.53
N GLU A 101 -3.57 -0.09 -21.47
CA GLU A 101 -4.38 0.39 -20.35
C GLU A 101 -4.54 -0.72 -19.30
N LEU A 102 -4.20 -0.41 -18.04
CA LEU A 102 -4.25 -1.38 -16.95
C LEU A 102 -5.53 -1.18 -16.12
N GLY A 103 -6.66 -1.68 -16.65
CA GLY A 103 -7.98 -1.39 -16.10
C GLY A 103 -8.45 -2.32 -14.97
N ARG A 104 -7.73 -3.39 -14.65
CA ARG A 104 -8.14 -4.40 -13.66
C ARG A 104 -6.97 -4.85 -12.80
N PRO A 105 -7.20 -5.21 -11.53
CA PRO A 105 -6.17 -5.79 -10.69
C PRO A 105 -5.83 -7.20 -11.19
N GLU A 106 -4.57 -7.43 -11.53
CA GLU A 106 -4.11 -8.68 -12.10
C GLU A 106 -2.61 -8.88 -11.84
N SER A 107 -2.20 -10.13 -11.60
CA SER A 107 -0.80 -10.50 -11.43
C SER A 107 -0.48 -11.59 -12.45
N LEU A 108 0.11 -11.21 -13.58
CA LEU A 108 0.39 -12.10 -14.70
C LEU A 108 1.84 -11.95 -15.18
N ALA A 109 2.34 -12.98 -15.86
CA ALA A 109 3.52 -12.87 -16.68
C ALA A 109 3.11 -12.76 -18.16
N TYR A 110 3.49 -11.66 -18.82
CA TYR A 110 3.29 -11.51 -20.26
C TYR A 110 4.52 -11.97 -21.02
N GLU A 111 4.29 -12.54 -22.21
CA GLU A 111 5.35 -12.78 -23.19
C GLU A 111 6.01 -11.47 -23.58
N CYS A 112 7.33 -11.44 -23.65
CA CYS A 112 8.03 -10.21 -23.95
C CYS A 112 9.38 -10.44 -24.60
N SER A 113 9.55 -9.89 -25.81
CA SER A 113 10.73 -10.15 -26.65
C SER A 113 11.99 -9.39 -26.21
N PHE A 114 11.85 -8.42 -25.31
CA PHE A 114 12.95 -7.54 -24.89
C PHE A 114 13.47 -7.84 -23.48
N GLN A 115 13.15 -9.03 -22.94
CA GLN A 115 13.89 -9.62 -21.82
C GLN A 115 14.50 -10.97 -22.23
N PRO A 116 15.68 -11.33 -21.69
CA PRO A 116 16.31 -12.64 -21.92
C PRO A 116 15.40 -13.83 -21.61
N GLY A 117 14.51 -13.69 -20.63
CA GLY A 117 13.58 -14.74 -20.20
C GLY A 117 12.36 -14.90 -21.11
N ASN A 118 12.15 -14.05 -22.12
CA ASN A 118 10.94 -13.96 -22.94
C ASN A 118 9.63 -13.69 -22.17
N TYR A 119 9.72 -13.32 -20.89
CA TYR A 119 8.58 -13.04 -20.03
C TYR A 119 8.88 -11.89 -19.08
N VAL A 120 7.84 -11.18 -18.69
CA VAL A 120 7.93 -10.15 -17.64
C VAL A 120 6.70 -10.16 -16.74
N GLY A 121 6.95 -10.00 -15.45
CA GLY A 121 5.92 -9.90 -14.43
C GLY A 121 5.24 -8.54 -14.43
N PHE A 122 3.92 -8.56 -14.51
CA PHE A 122 3.04 -7.41 -14.33
C PHE A 122 2.21 -7.65 -13.06
N ASP A 123 2.34 -6.75 -12.10
CA ASP A 123 1.52 -6.74 -10.88
C ASP A 123 0.72 -5.44 -10.82
N VAL A 124 -0.55 -5.52 -11.21
CA VAL A 124 -1.50 -4.40 -11.18
C VAL A 124 -2.30 -4.47 -9.90
N ARG A 125 -2.13 -3.49 -9.02
CA ARG A 125 -2.81 -3.42 -7.71
C ARG A 125 -3.82 -2.31 -7.64
N GLU A 126 -4.76 -2.43 -6.71
CA GLU A 126 -5.73 -1.37 -6.43
C GLU A 126 -5.05 -0.13 -5.82
N PRO A 127 -5.46 1.08 -6.22
CA PRO A 127 -4.94 2.31 -5.64
C PRO A 127 -5.34 2.43 -4.16
N LEU A 128 -4.37 2.66 -3.29
CA LEU A 128 -4.70 3.01 -1.92
C LEU A 128 -5.13 4.49 -1.85
N THR A 129 -6.43 4.70 -1.71
CA THR A 129 -7.05 6.03 -1.64
C THR A 129 -7.22 6.53 -0.20
N LEU A 130 -7.61 7.78 -0.03
CA LEU A 130 -7.88 8.35 1.29
C LEU A 130 -9.06 7.64 1.98
N SER A 131 -10.03 7.15 1.23
CA SER A 131 -11.16 6.38 1.77
C SER A 131 -10.71 5.02 2.31
N THR A 132 -9.81 4.30 1.62
CA THR A 132 -9.27 3.03 2.14
C THR A 132 -8.45 3.24 3.40
N ARG A 133 -7.73 4.37 3.52
CA ARG A 133 -7.07 4.77 4.77
C ARG A 133 -8.07 4.94 5.92
N ILE A 134 -9.11 5.76 5.73
CA ILE A 134 -10.12 5.99 6.77
C ILE A 134 -10.80 4.68 7.15
N TYR A 135 -11.17 3.86 6.15
CA TYR A 135 -11.77 2.56 6.37
C TYR A 135 -10.87 1.66 7.20
N GLY A 136 -9.58 1.54 6.87
CA GLY A 136 -8.60 0.76 7.63
C GLY A 136 -8.47 1.23 9.08
N ILE A 137 -8.39 2.55 9.30
CA ILE A 137 -8.29 3.14 10.64
C ILE A 137 -9.54 2.82 11.47
N LEU A 138 -10.73 2.98 10.90
CA LEU A 138 -11.99 2.70 11.62
C LEU A 138 -12.16 1.21 11.87
N PHE A 139 -11.87 0.38 10.86
CA PHE A 139 -12.02 -1.08 10.93
C PHE A 139 -11.07 -1.71 11.95
N ALA A 140 -9.83 -1.25 12.06
CA ALA A 140 -8.90 -1.71 13.08
C ALA A 140 -9.12 -1.02 14.45
N GLY A 141 -9.35 0.29 14.43
CA GLY A 141 -9.37 1.12 15.64
C GLY A 141 -10.63 0.97 16.48
N LEU A 142 -11.81 0.83 15.87
CA LEU A 142 -13.08 0.71 16.62
C LEU A 142 -13.17 -0.60 17.41
N PRO A 143 -12.91 -1.79 16.83
CA PRO A 143 -12.92 -3.03 17.61
C PRO A 143 -11.87 -3.02 18.71
N MET A 144 -10.66 -2.50 18.44
CA MET A 144 -9.60 -2.41 19.43
C MET A 144 -9.98 -1.48 20.59
N GLY A 145 -10.55 -0.30 20.28
CA GLY A 145 -11.05 0.65 21.28
C GLY A 145 -12.17 0.07 22.13
N MET A 146 -13.07 -0.70 21.50
CA MET A 146 -14.15 -1.40 22.20
C MET A 146 -13.61 -2.46 23.16
N LEU A 147 -12.63 -3.28 22.75
CA LEU A 147 -11.98 -4.26 23.63
C LEU A 147 -11.29 -3.59 24.81
N ILE A 148 -10.53 -2.51 24.57
CA ILE A 148 -9.87 -1.75 25.64
C ILE A 148 -10.91 -1.14 26.59
N ALA A 149 -12.04 -0.62 26.08
CA ALA A 149 -13.10 -0.04 26.88
C ALA A 149 -13.77 -1.09 27.79
N LEU A 150 -14.00 -2.30 27.28
CA LEU A 150 -14.52 -3.41 28.07
C LEU A 150 -13.57 -3.77 29.21
N TYR A 151 -12.28 -3.93 28.92
CA TYR A 151 -11.27 -4.23 29.95
C TYR A 151 -11.16 -3.10 31.00
N ALA A 152 -11.15 -1.84 30.57
CA ALA A 152 -11.06 -0.67 31.46
C ALA A 152 -12.30 -0.48 32.35
N SER A 153 -13.44 -1.06 31.95
CA SER A 153 -14.69 -1.01 32.72
C SER A 153 -14.75 -2.08 33.82
N ILE A 154 -14.13 -3.24 33.59
CA ILE A 154 -14.08 -4.35 34.55
C ILE A 154 -13.04 -4.10 35.64
N LEU A 155 -11.89 -3.48 35.30
CA LEU A 155 -10.81 -3.26 36.26
C LEU A 155 -11.15 -2.13 37.27
N PRO A 156 -11.15 -2.44 38.60
CA PRO A 156 -11.45 -1.44 39.62
C PRO A 156 -10.40 -0.32 39.60
N ALA A 157 -10.87 0.92 39.71
CA ALA A 157 -9.99 2.08 39.84
C ALA A 157 -9.14 1.93 41.10
N ARG A 158 -7.81 1.82 40.96
CA ARG A 158 -6.91 1.90 42.11
C ARG A 158 -7.11 3.29 42.74
N LYS A 159 -7.73 3.36 43.91
CA LYS A 159 -7.88 4.61 44.67
C LYS A 159 -6.47 5.10 45.02
N ASN A 160 -6.17 6.35 44.71
CA ASN A 160 -4.93 7.00 45.14
C ASN A 160 -4.94 7.11 46.67
N THR A 161 -4.17 6.25 47.34
CA THR A 161 -4.00 6.16 48.80
C THR A 161 -3.52 7.47 49.47
N LYS A 162 -3.05 8.46 48.69
CA LYS A 162 -2.55 9.73 49.22
C LYS A 162 -3.64 10.65 49.80
N ASN A 163 -4.90 10.51 49.42
CA ASN A 163 -5.99 11.38 49.91
C ASN A 163 -6.71 10.87 51.16
N ASP A 164 -6.54 9.59 51.54
CA ASP A 164 -7.25 9.01 52.68
C ASP A 164 -6.47 9.20 54.00
N LEU A 165 -5.14 9.32 53.96
CA LEU A 165 -4.29 9.56 55.14
C LEU A 165 -4.41 10.97 55.76
N GLN A 166 -5.08 11.91 55.07
CA GLN A 166 -5.27 13.27 55.57
C GLN A 166 -6.64 13.48 56.26
N LYS A 167 -7.54 12.49 56.21
CA LYS A 167 -8.85 12.55 56.89
C LYS A 167 -8.86 11.99 58.31
N ASP A 168 -7.86 11.18 58.68
CA ASP A 168 -7.78 10.55 60.00
C ASP A 168 -6.91 11.33 61.01
N VAL A 169 -6.41 12.52 60.63
CA VAL A 169 -5.61 13.39 61.49
C VAL A 169 -6.24 14.78 61.56
N GLN A 170 -7.38 14.90 62.22
CA GLN A 170 -7.74 16.13 62.93
C GLN A 170 -8.33 15.76 64.30
N PRO A 171 -7.78 16.31 65.40
CA PRO A 171 -8.32 16.13 66.76
C PRO A 171 -9.65 16.83 66.97
#